data_AF-A0A973CVY1-F1
#
_entry.id   AF-A0A973CVY1-F1
#
_cell.length_a   1.000
_cell.length_b   1.000
_cell.length_c   1.000
_cell.angle_alpha   90.00
_cell.angle_beta   90.00
_cell.angle_gamma   90.00
#
_symmetry.space_group_name_H-M   'P 1'
#
loop_
_entity.id
_entity.type
_entity.pdbx_description
1 polymer ?
#
loop_
_entity_poly.entity_id
_entity_poly.type
_entity_poly.pdbx_seq_one_letter_code
_entity_poly.pdbx_strand_id
1 'polypeptide(L)'
;MLAPLSAIHAQDLSATSPLDTLLGAIQELESQHDAKCYSSASRFEDFVSGTPLSESARRENVLLQKRVARRLWSRASQRAGLAGAHLVRVQDLEPELAAVLAREEDGRGGIHLSFPGGQSVSLAEIRASQYRSVAFSLRAILAVQQDVMLEDGEPLQRLSPESLEALAEALDAVTLAVLQLADRDARLRDQAQ
;
A
#
# COMPACT_ATOMS: atom_id res chain seq x y z
N MET A 1 -53.76 -24.80 18.47
CA MET A 1 -53.45 -23.43 17.98
C MET A 1 -51.94 -23.25 18.04
N LEU A 2 -51.27 -23.35 16.89
CA LEU A 2 -49.84 -23.10 16.74
C LEU A 2 -49.71 -21.81 15.93
N ALA A 3 -49.06 -20.78 16.49
CA ALA A 3 -48.72 -19.57 15.76
C ALA A 3 -47.39 -19.77 15.02
N PRO A 4 -47.26 -19.36 13.75
CA PRO A 4 -45.99 -19.37 13.05
C PRO A 4 -45.19 -18.10 13.40
N LEU A 5 -43.96 -18.24 13.87
CA LEU A 5 -43.00 -17.14 13.94
C LEU A 5 -42.11 -17.19 12.70
N SER A 6 -42.63 -16.57 11.64
CA SER A 6 -41.90 -16.22 10.44
C SER A 6 -40.83 -15.15 10.74
N ALA A 7 -39.71 -15.26 10.01
CA ALA A 7 -38.84 -14.16 9.61
C ALA A 7 -38.13 -13.38 10.72
N ILE A 8 -37.06 -13.96 11.28
CA ILE A 8 -35.95 -13.15 11.78
C ILE A 8 -35.38 -12.39 10.57
N HIS A 9 -35.48 -11.07 10.66
CA HIS A 9 -35.14 -10.12 9.63
C HIS A 9 -33.67 -10.23 9.24
N ALA A 10 -33.43 -10.45 7.94
CA ALA A 10 -32.18 -10.14 7.27
C ALA A 10 -32.02 -8.62 7.17
N GLN A 11 -31.74 -7.95 8.29
CA GLN A 11 -31.44 -6.53 8.34
C GLN A 11 -30.25 -6.30 9.28
N ASP A 12 -29.04 -6.45 8.74
CA ASP A 12 -27.87 -5.59 9.00
C ASP A 12 -26.61 -6.06 8.23
N LEU A 13 -26.74 -6.30 6.92
CA LEU A 13 -25.59 -6.50 6.00
C LEU A 13 -25.15 -5.19 5.31
N SER A 14 -25.70 -4.04 5.71
CA SER A 14 -25.47 -2.75 5.05
C SER A 14 -24.39 -1.88 5.68
N ALA A 15 -23.64 -2.37 6.67
CA ALA A 15 -22.38 -1.77 7.06
C ALA A 15 -21.26 -2.47 6.26
N THR A 16 -20.90 -1.93 5.11
CA THR A 16 -19.75 -2.42 4.33
C THR A 16 -18.54 -2.53 5.25
N SER A 17 -18.07 -3.75 5.48
CA SER A 17 -16.90 -3.98 6.33
C SER A 17 -15.69 -3.28 5.70
N PRO A 18 -14.74 -2.75 6.48
CA PRO A 18 -13.49 -2.22 5.93
C PRO A 18 -12.76 -3.25 5.03
N LEU A 19 -12.93 -4.54 5.35
CA LEU A 19 -12.43 -5.63 4.54
C LEU A 19 -13.10 -5.68 3.16
N ASP A 20 -14.42 -5.49 3.11
CA ASP A 20 -15.19 -5.48 1.86
C ASP A 20 -14.81 -4.27 1.00
N THR A 21 -14.53 -3.11 1.60
CA THR A 21 -14.05 -1.92 0.88
C THR A 21 -12.70 -2.18 0.21
N LEU A 22 -11.76 -2.80 0.93
CA LEU A 22 -10.43 -3.08 0.40
C LEU A 22 -10.42 -4.21 -0.63
N LEU A 23 -11.18 -5.28 -0.38
CA LEU A 23 -11.39 -6.35 -1.35
C LEU A 23 -12.07 -5.81 -2.62
N GLY A 24 -13.05 -4.93 -2.48
CA GLY A 24 -13.67 -4.23 -3.59
C GLY A 24 -12.69 -3.38 -4.39
N ALA A 25 -11.81 -2.62 -3.73
CA ALA A 25 -10.76 -1.84 -4.39
C ALA A 25 -9.76 -2.72 -5.17
N ILE A 26 -9.37 -3.88 -4.62
CA ILE A 26 -8.52 -4.85 -5.30
C ILE A 26 -9.24 -5.42 -6.53
N GLN A 27 -10.49 -5.85 -6.36
CA GLN A 27 -11.30 -6.42 -7.45
C GLN A 27 -11.52 -5.42 -8.58
N GLU A 28 -11.84 -4.16 -8.27
CA GLU A 28 -12.00 -3.10 -9.26
C GLU A 28 -10.70 -2.90 -10.05
N LEU A 29 -9.57 -2.77 -9.37
CA LEU A 29 -8.27 -2.59 -10.02
C LEU A 29 -7.90 -3.79 -10.91
N GLU A 30 -8.10 -5.01 -10.41
CA GLU A 30 -7.87 -6.27 -11.14
C GLU A 30 -8.89 -6.53 -12.25
N SER A 31 -10.03 -5.83 -12.28
CA SER A 31 -11.00 -5.89 -13.38
C SER A 31 -10.65 -4.94 -14.53
N GLN A 32 -10.04 -3.80 -14.20
CA GLN A 32 -9.63 -2.77 -15.18
C GLN A 32 -8.29 -3.12 -15.86
N HIS A 33 -7.49 -3.96 -15.22
CA HIS A 33 -6.18 -4.42 -15.70
C HIS A 33 -6.19 -5.94 -15.80
N ASP A 34 -5.38 -6.52 -16.68
CA ASP A 34 -5.23 -7.98 -16.70
C ASP A 34 -4.73 -8.44 -15.32
N ALA A 35 -5.55 -9.20 -14.59
CA ALA A 35 -5.27 -9.64 -13.24
C ALA A 35 -3.94 -10.37 -13.22
N LYS A 36 -2.88 -9.66 -12.79
CA LYS A 36 -1.53 -10.22 -12.82
C LYS A 36 -1.45 -11.27 -11.73
N CYS A 37 -1.47 -12.53 -12.15
CA CYS A 37 -1.09 -13.64 -11.28
C CYS A 37 0.35 -13.44 -10.77
N TYR A 38 0.69 -14.15 -9.69
CA TYR A 38 1.98 -14.01 -8.99
C TYR A 38 3.20 -14.05 -9.94
N SER A 39 3.16 -14.86 -11.00
CA SER A 39 4.25 -14.96 -11.98
C SER A 39 4.39 -13.71 -12.86
N SER A 40 3.27 -13.11 -13.30
CA SER A 40 3.26 -11.85 -14.06
C SER A 40 3.69 -10.66 -13.21
N ALA A 41 3.25 -10.63 -11.95
CA ALA A 41 3.66 -9.62 -10.97
C ALA A 41 5.17 -9.73 -10.68
N SER A 42 5.69 -10.96 -10.55
CA SER A 42 7.11 -11.21 -10.30
C SER A 42 8.00 -10.78 -11.46
N ARG A 43 7.61 -11.12 -12.71
CA ARG A 43 8.34 -10.68 -13.91
C ARG A 43 8.30 -9.17 -14.09
N PHE A 44 7.21 -8.54 -13.67
CA PHE A 44 7.09 -7.09 -13.72
C PHE A 44 8.05 -6.41 -12.73
N GLU A 45 8.19 -6.92 -11.50
CA GLU A 45 9.19 -6.41 -10.56
C GLU A 45 10.62 -6.53 -11.11
N ASP A 46 10.95 -7.63 -11.80
CA ASP A 46 12.27 -7.79 -12.45
C ASP A 46 12.48 -6.75 -13.55
N PHE A 47 11.45 -6.48 -14.35
CA PHE A 47 11.50 -5.46 -15.38
C PHE A 47 11.70 -4.05 -14.79
N VAL A 48 10.99 -3.73 -13.69
CA VAL A 48 11.09 -2.43 -13.03
C VAL A 48 12.44 -2.23 -12.37
N SER A 49 12.98 -3.27 -11.73
CA SER A 49 14.27 -3.23 -11.04
C SER A 49 15.46 -3.34 -12.00
N GLY A 50 15.28 -3.85 -13.22
CA GLY A 50 16.35 -3.99 -14.22
C GLY A 50 17.33 -5.13 -13.94
N THR A 51 17.53 -5.49 -12.67
CA THR A 51 18.23 -6.70 -12.21
C THR A 51 17.23 -7.61 -11.52
N PRO A 52 17.08 -8.89 -11.93
CA PRO A 52 16.10 -9.79 -11.33
C PRO A 52 16.25 -9.91 -9.82
N LEU A 53 15.13 -9.82 -9.11
CA LEU A 53 15.12 -9.97 -7.66
C LEU A 53 15.22 -11.44 -7.26
N SER A 54 16.12 -11.74 -6.33
CA SER A 54 16.12 -13.05 -5.67
C SER A 54 14.83 -13.25 -4.89
N GLU A 55 14.47 -14.51 -4.63
CA GLU A 55 13.28 -14.83 -3.84
C GLU A 55 13.33 -14.20 -2.44
N SER A 56 14.52 -14.16 -1.81
CA SER A 56 14.70 -13.49 -0.52
C SER A 56 14.49 -11.99 -0.61
N ALA A 57 14.97 -11.34 -1.68
CA ALA A 57 14.77 -9.91 -1.90
C ALA A 57 13.28 -9.56 -2.11
N ARG A 58 12.54 -10.41 -2.83
CA ARG A 58 11.09 -10.26 -3.00
C ARG A 58 10.35 -10.39 -1.67
N ARG A 59 10.69 -11.39 -0.86
CA ARG A 59 10.10 -11.55 0.48
C ARG A 59 10.38 -10.32 1.35
N GLU A 60 11.62 -9.82 1.35
CA GLU A 60 11.96 -8.60 2.09
C GLU A 60 11.21 -7.36 1.57
N ASN A 61 10.98 -7.25 0.25
CA ASN A 61 10.18 -6.18 -0.33
C ASN A 61 8.72 -6.24 0.16
N VAL A 62 8.11 -7.43 0.16
CA VAL A 62 6.75 -7.62 0.69
C VAL A 62 6.69 -7.28 2.18
N LEU A 63 7.67 -7.73 2.97
CA LEU A 63 7.75 -7.40 4.40
C LEU A 63 7.94 -5.90 4.62
N LEU A 64 8.74 -5.23 3.79
CA LEU A 64 8.92 -3.79 3.84
C LEU A 64 7.60 -3.05 3.59
N GLN A 65 6.88 -3.39 2.53
CA GLN A 65 5.57 -2.80 2.22
C GLN A 65 4.60 -2.97 3.40
N LYS A 66 4.51 -4.17 3.97
CA LYS A 66 3.67 -4.45 5.14
C LYS A 66 4.07 -3.63 6.37
N ARG A 67 5.38 -3.52 6.67
CA ARG A 67 5.90 -2.72 7.79
C ARG A 67 5.60 -1.24 7.62
N VAL A 68 5.81 -0.69 6.43
CA VAL A 68 5.53 0.73 6.13
C VAL A 68 4.03 1.01 6.23
N ALA A 69 3.20 0.15 5.64
CA ALA A 69 1.74 0.25 5.70
C ALA A 69 1.26 0.26 7.16
N ARG A 70 1.71 -0.70 7.97
CA ARG A 70 1.35 -0.80 9.39
C ARG A 70 1.79 0.43 10.17
N ARG A 71 3.01 0.92 9.96
CA ARG A 71 3.52 2.12 10.65
C ARG A 71 2.67 3.35 10.34
N LEU A 72 2.44 3.63 9.06
CA LEU A 72 1.69 4.80 8.62
C LEU A 72 0.24 4.75 9.11
N TRP A 73 -0.42 3.61 8.90
CA TRP A 73 -1.82 3.44 9.28
C TRP A 73 -2.01 3.45 10.81
N SER A 74 -1.10 2.87 11.59
CA SER A 74 -1.19 2.92 13.06
C SER A 74 -1.09 4.36 13.58
N ARG A 75 -0.14 5.15 13.06
CA ARG A 75 0.05 6.53 13.50
C ARG A 75 -1.10 7.44 13.05
N ALA A 76 -1.60 7.25 11.84
CA ALA A 76 -2.79 7.95 11.36
C ALA A 76 -4.05 7.57 12.16
N SER A 77 -4.18 6.29 12.54
CA SER A 77 -5.27 5.81 13.41
C SER A 77 -5.21 6.44 14.80
N GLN A 78 -4.02 6.55 15.39
CA GLN A 78 -3.83 7.24 16.68
C GLN A 78 -4.22 8.72 16.57
N ARG A 79 -3.79 9.40 15.49
CA ARG A 79 -4.14 10.81 15.25
C ARG A 79 -5.64 11.02 15.09
N ALA A 80 -6.30 10.20 14.29
CA ALA A 80 -7.76 10.22 14.15
C ALA A 80 -8.45 9.93 15.49
N GLY A 81 -7.95 8.95 16.25
CA GLY A 81 -8.46 8.57 17.57
C GLY A 81 -8.34 9.69 18.61
N LEU A 82 -7.26 10.48 18.60
CA LEU A 82 -7.11 11.65 19.46
C LEU A 82 -8.19 12.72 19.20
N ALA A 83 -8.68 12.80 17.96
CA ALA A 83 -9.81 13.66 17.59
C ALA A 83 -11.19 12.98 17.82
N GLY A 84 -11.23 11.78 18.40
CA GLY A 84 -12.44 10.99 18.59
C GLY A 84 -13.01 10.41 17.28
N ALA A 85 -12.23 10.39 16.19
CA ALA A 85 -12.67 9.91 14.90
C ALA A 85 -12.38 8.41 14.72
N HIS A 86 -13.36 7.69 14.14
CA HIS A 86 -13.24 6.27 13.78
C HIS A 86 -12.84 6.03 12.32
N LEU A 87 -12.50 7.11 11.62
CA LEU A 87 -12.19 7.15 10.20
C LEU A 87 -10.94 8.02 10.03
N VAL A 88 -9.88 7.41 9.52
CA VAL A 88 -8.66 8.07 9.05
C VAL A 88 -8.98 8.78 7.75
N ARG A 89 -8.74 10.08 7.72
CA ARG A 89 -8.78 10.93 6.53
C ARG A 89 -7.38 11.25 6.03
N VAL A 90 -7.27 11.80 4.83
CA VAL A 90 -5.98 12.17 4.22
C VAL A 90 -5.18 13.10 5.14
N GLN A 91 -5.84 14.08 5.77
CA GLN A 91 -5.24 14.97 6.77
C GLN A 91 -4.60 14.27 7.98
N ASP A 92 -5.05 13.05 8.32
CA ASP A 92 -4.48 12.27 9.42
C ASP A 92 -3.24 11.49 8.97
N LEU A 93 -3.17 11.19 7.67
CA LEU A 93 -2.11 10.41 7.03
C LEU A 93 -0.95 11.30 6.55
N GLU A 94 -1.24 12.49 6.02
CA GLU A 94 -0.27 13.43 5.45
C GLU A 94 0.96 13.69 6.33
N PRO A 95 0.82 13.98 7.65
CA PRO A 95 1.99 14.21 8.51
C PRO A 95 2.87 12.97 8.65
N GLU A 96 2.27 11.78 8.61
CA GLU A 96 2.99 10.51 8.74
C GLU A 96 3.70 10.15 7.43
N LEU A 97 3.10 10.50 6.28
CA LEU A 97 3.72 10.38 4.95
C LEU A 97 4.93 11.30 4.83
N ALA A 98 4.77 12.57 5.18
CA ALA A 98 5.85 13.57 5.14
C ALA A 98 7.04 13.19 6.03
N ALA A 99 6.81 12.38 7.07
CA ALA A 99 7.87 11.85 7.92
C ALA A 99 8.64 10.66 7.32
N VAL A 100 8.16 10.06 6.22
CA VAL A 100 8.80 8.94 5.51
C VAL A 100 9.41 9.39 4.19
N LEU A 101 8.73 10.27 3.45
CA LEU A 101 9.19 10.77 2.17
C LEU A 101 8.59 12.15 1.89
N ALA A 102 9.33 12.99 1.18
CA ALA A 102 8.82 14.16 0.48
C ALA A 102 8.67 13.84 -1.00
N ARG A 103 7.58 14.32 -1.61
CA ARG A 103 7.25 14.13 -3.03
C ARG A 103 7.19 15.49 -3.71
N GLU A 104 7.90 15.63 -4.82
CA GLU A 104 7.83 16.79 -5.70
C GLU A 104 7.63 16.31 -7.14
N GLU A 105 6.76 16.96 -7.90
CA GLU A 105 6.68 16.72 -9.33
C GLU A 105 7.89 17.35 -10.01
N ASP A 106 8.60 16.59 -10.83
CA ASP A 106 9.54 17.19 -11.75
C ASP A 106 8.74 17.83 -12.90
N GLY A 107 9.15 19.01 -13.37
CA GLY A 107 8.46 19.74 -14.44
C GLY A 107 8.45 19.03 -15.81
N ARG A 108 8.83 17.75 -15.87
CA ARG A 108 8.81 16.88 -17.05
C ARG A 108 7.87 15.68 -16.88
N GLY A 109 7.04 15.69 -15.82
CA GLY A 109 6.07 14.63 -15.55
C GLY A 109 6.72 13.39 -14.95
N GLY A 110 7.79 13.54 -14.18
CA GLY A 110 8.27 12.53 -13.24
C GLY A 110 8.04 12.96 -11.79
N ILE A 111 8.35 12.07 -10.85
CA ILE A 111 8.19 12.30 -9.42
C ILE A 111 9.57 12.23 -8.77
N HIS A 112 10.00 13.33 -8.15
CA HIS A 112 11.17 13.35 -7.29
C HIS A 112 10.77 12.99 -5.85
N LEU A 113 11.45 11.99 -5.29
CA LEU A 113 11.25 11.52 -3.93
C LEU A 113 12.49 11.82 -3.11
N SER A 114 12.32 12.41 -1.93
CA SER A 114 13.38 12.65 -0.96
C SER A 114 13.07 11.97 0.36
N PHE A 115 14.04 11.25 0.91
CA PHE A 115 13.89 10.50 2.15
C PHE A 115 14.65 11.17 3.31
N PRO A 116 14.15 11.05 4.55
CA PRO A 116 14.91 11.42 5.74
C PRO A 116 16.26 10.68 5.75
N GLY A 117 17.37 11.43 5.67
CA GLY A 117 18.71 10.89 5.48
C GLY A 117 19.40 11.34 4.19
N GLY A 118 18.74 12.15 3.36
CA GLY A 118 19.34 12.83 2.22
C GLY A 118 19.44 11.97 0.95
N GLN A 119 18.91 10.75 0.97
CA GLN A 119 18.74 9.96 -0.25
C GLN A 119 17.56 10.52 -1.05
N SER A 120 17.75 10.63 -2.36
CA SER A 120 16.68 11.01 -3.29
C SER A 120 16.68 10.13 -4.54
N VAL A 121 15.49 10.00 -5.12
CA VAL A 121 15.22 9.14 -6.28
C VAL A 121 14.25 9.86 -7.21
N SER A 122 14.49 9.80 -8.51
CA SER A 122 13.55 10.28 -9.51
C SER A 122 12.84 9.11 -10.19
N LEU A 123 11.52 9.06 -10.03
CA LEU A 123 10.64 8.08 -10.66
C LEU A 123 10.06 8.66 -11.93
N ALA A 124 10.09 7.89 -13.03
CA ALA A 124 9.35 8.24 -14.23
C ALA A 124 7.86 7.90 -14.02
N GLU A 125 6.95 8.79 -14.40
CA GLU A 125 5.49 8.59 -14.20
C GLU A 125 4.99 7.31 -14.85
N ILE A 126 5.51 6.96 -16.03
CA ILE A 126 5.15 5.71 -16.70
C ILE A 126 5.46 4.48 -15.83
N ARG A 127 6.58 4.48 -15.08
CA ARG A 127 6.94 3.39 -14.17
C ARG A 127 6.02 3.35 -12.95
N ALA A 128 5.70 4.51 -12.38
CA ALA A 128 4.77 4.62 -11.26
C ALA A 128 3.38 4.08 -11.64
N SER A 129 2.86 4.54 -12.79
CA SER A 129 1.59 4.08 -13.35
C SER A 129 1.58 2.57 -13.64
N GLN A 130 2.64 2.03 -14.23
CA GLN A 130 2.75 0.60 -14.49
C GLN A 130 2.79 -0.23 -13.20
N TYR A 131 3.46 0.26 -12.15
CA TYR A 131 3.54 -0.45 -10.87
C TYR A 131 2.20 -0.48 -10.14
N ARG A 132 1.49 0.65 -10.13
CA ARG A 132 0.15 0.78 -9.55
C ARG A 132 -0.86 -0.21 -10.16
N SER A 133 -0.68 -0.61 -11.43
CA SER A 133 -1.55 -1.61 -12.09
C SER A 133 -1.51 -3.02 -11.50
N VAL A 134 -0.63 -3.30 -10.52
CA VAL A 134 -0.39 -4.66 -10.00
C VAL A 134 -0.96 -4.86 -8.59
N ALA A 135 -1.64 -3.88 -8.00
CA ALA A 135 -2.27 -3.95 -6.67
C ALA A 135 -1.34 -4.43 -5.52
N PHE A 136 -0.01 -4.29 -5.65
CA PHE A 136 0.94 -4.71 -4.60
C PHE A 136 0.64 -4.02 -3.27
N SER A 137 0.50 -2.69 -3.30
CA SER A 137 0.24 -1.90 -2.10
C SER A 137 -1.12 -2.21 -1.47
N LEU A 138 -2.16 -2.43 -2.27
CA LEU A 138 -3.47 -2.84 -1.74
C LEU A 138 -3.40 -4.21 -1.04
N ARG A 139 -2.65 -5.17 -1.59
CA ARG A 139 -2.43 -6.47 -0.93
C ARG A 139 -1.61 -6.33 0.36
N ALA A 140 -0.64 -5.42 0.41
CA ALA A 140 0.11 -5.13 1.63
C ALA A 140 -0.79 -4.52 2.72
N ILE A 141 -1.65 -3.58 2.36
CA ILE A 141 -2.63 -2.96 3.29
C ILE A 141 -3.61 -4.04 3.80
N LEU A 142 -4.06 -4.94 2.92
CA LEU A 142 -4.97 -6.03 3.28
C LEU A 142 -4.30 -6.97 4.28
N ALA A 143 -3.04 -7.33 4.04
CA ALA A 143 -2.28 -8.17 4.95
C ALA A 143 -2.11 -7.51 6.33
N VAL A 144 -1.95 -6.18 6.41
CA VAL A 144 -1.92 -5.45 7.69
C VAL A 144 -3.27 -5.53 8.40
N GLN A 145 -4.37 -5.33 7.67
CA GLN A 145 -5.71 -5.42 8.24
C GLN A 145 -5.98 -6.83 8.80
N GLN A 146 -5.60 -7.87 8.05
CA GLN A 146 -5.76 -9.26 8.47
C GLN A 146 -4.91 -9.60 9.70
N ASP A 147 -3.66 -9.12 9.77
CA ASP A 147 -2.83 -9.29 10.96
C ASP A 147 -3.48 -8.68 12.20
N VAL A 148 -3.96 -7.42 12.10
CA VAL A 148 -4.58 -6.73 13.25
C VAL A 148 -5.88 -7.40 13.68
N MET A 149 -6.61 -8.04 12.77
CA MET A 149 -7.80 -8.84 13.13
C MET A 149 -7.44 -10.12 13.88
N LEU A 150 -6.23 -10.66 13.70
CA LEU A 150 -5.77 -11.90 14.31
C LEU A 150 -4.95 -11.67 15.59
N GLU A 151 -4.34 -10.50 15.72
CA GLU A 151 -3.54 -10.08 16.88
C GLU A 151 -4.41 -9.33 17.90
N ASP A 152 -4.20 -9.57 19.20
CA ASP A 152 -4.80 -8.79 20.29
C ASP A 152 -4.12 -7.41 20.44
N GLY A 153 -4.05 -6.65 19.34
CA GLY A 153 -3.41 -5.33 19.24
C GLY A 153 -4.39 -4.17 19.33
N GLU A 154 -3.85 -2.93 19.31
CA GLU A 154 -4.70 -1.74 19.17
C GLU A 154 -5.45 -1.77 17.83
N PRO A 155 -6.79 -1.57 17.84
CA PRO A 155 -7.56 -1.60 16.63
C PRO A 155 -7.20 -0.41 15.73
N LEU A 156 -6.96 -0.69 14.45
CA LEU A 156 -6.76 0.36 13.44
C LEU A 156 -8.10 1.03 13.11
N GLN A 157 -8.11 2.35 13.03
CA GLN A 157 -9.27 3.10 12.56
C GLN A 157 -9.46 2.87 11.06
N ARG A 158 -10.69 2.94 10.57
CA ARG A 158 -10.99 2.67 9.15
C ARG A 158 -10.33 3.71 8.24
N LEU A 159 -9.82 3.30 7.09
CA LEU A 159 -9.35 4.25 6.07
C LEU A 159 -10.56 4.78 5.29
N SER A 160 -10.64 6.09 5.05
CA SER A 160 -11.51 6.61 3.98
C SER A 160 -11.01 6.13 2.61
N PRO A 161 -11.85 6.09 1.57
CA PRO A 161 -11.41 5.74 0.21
C PRO A 161 -10.20 6.55 -0.25
N GLU A 162 -10.20 7.85 0.00
CA GLU A 162 -9.12 8.77 -0.39
C GLU A 162 -7.84 8.49 0.42
N SER A 163 -7.99 8.09 1.69
CA SER A 163 -6.84 7.76 2.55
C SER A 163 -6.25 6.40 2.20
N LEU A 164 -7.09 5.46 1.73
CA LEU A 164 -6.64 4.18 1.21
C LEU A 164 -5.81 4.38 -0.07
N GLU A 165 -6.30 5.23 -0.98
CA GLU A 165 -5.57 5.59 -2.20
C GLU A 165 -4.25 6.29 -1.86
N ALA A 166 -4.26 7.32 -1.00
CA ALA A 166 -3.05 8.02 -0.59
C ALA A 166 -2.02 7.09 0.08
N LEU A 167 -2.45 6.14 0.91
CA LEU A 167 -1.58 5.13 1.51
C LEU A 167 -1.00 4.19 0.45
N ALA A 168 -1.81 3.73 -0.49
CA ALA A 168 -1.37 2.86 -1.58
C ALA A 168 -0.34 3.54 -2.48
N GLU A 169 -0.56 4.80 -2.86
CA GLU A 169 0.39 5.58 -3.66
C GLU A 169 1.72 5.78 -2.93
N ALA A 170 1.68 6.06 -1.63
CA ALA A 170 2.89 6.20 -0.83
C ALA A 170 3.69 4.89 -0.76
N LEU A 171 3.01 3.74 -0.61
CA LEU A 171 3.65 2.43 -0.60
C LEU A 171 4.26 2.07 -1.96
N ASP A 172 3.58 2.38 -3.05
CA ASP A 172 4.10 2.22 -4.42
C ASP A 172 5.37 3.07 -4.60
N ALA A 173 5.33 4.34 -4.19
CA ALA A 173 6.46 5.26 -4.27
C ALA A 173 7.68 4.78 -3.47
N VAL A 174 7.48 4.38 -2.20
CA VAL A 174 8.56 3.83 -1.36
C VAL A 174 9.16 2.58 -1.99
N THR A 175 8.30 1.68 -2.49
CA THR A 175 8.77 0.42 -3.07
C THR A 175 9.60 0.67 -4.32
N LEU A 176 9.11 1.50 -5.24
CA LEU A 176 9.84 1.86 -6.45
C LEU A 176 11.18 2.52 -6.14
N ALA A 177 11.22 3.42 -5.15
CA ALA A 177 12.46 4.06 -4.73
C ALA A 177 13.48 3.03 -4.21
N VAL A 178 13.05 2.11 -3.34
CA VAL A 178 13.90 1.07 -2.78
C VAL A 178 14.43 0.15 -3.87
N LEU A 179 13.58 -0.27 -4.82
CA LEU A 179 14.00 -1.10 -5.94
C LEU A 179 15.05 -0.40 -6.82
N GLN A 180 14.87 0.90 -7.11
CA GLN A 180 15.84 1.67 -7.90
C GLN A 180 17.16 1.89 -7.15
N LEU A 181 17.11 2.18 -5.85
CA LEU A 181 18.31 2.32 -5.03
C LEU A 181 19.08 1.00 -4.95
N ALA A 182 18.37 -0.12 -4.75
CA ALA A 182 18.97 -1.44 -4.70
C ALA A 182 19.63 -1.84 -6.04
N ASP A 183 18.97 -1.59 -7.18
CA ASP A 183 19.56 -1.83 -8.50
C ASP A 183 20.80 -0.97 -8.74
N ARG A 184 20.74 0.32 -8.40
CA ARG A 184 21.90 1.22 -8.50
C ARG A 184 23.07 0.70 -7.67
N ASP A 185 22.83 0.32 -6.42
CA ASP A 185 23.87 -0.19 -5.52
C ASP A 185 24.44 -1.51 -6.03
N ALA A 186 23.63 -2.40 -6.61
CA ALA A 186 24.07 -3.64 -7.22
C ALA A 186 25.02 -3.38 -8.41
N ARG A 187 24.65 -2.45 -9.31
CA ARG A 187 25.48 -2.06 -10.46
C ARG A 187 26.82 -1.43 -10.03
N LEU A 188 26.80 -0.59 -9.00
CA LEU A 188 28.03 0.02 -8.48
C LEU A 188 28.99 -1.03 -7.89
N ARG A 189 28.46 -2.06 -7.22
CA ARG A 189 29.29 -3.16 -6.69
C ARG A 189 29.86 -4.03 -7.80
N ASP A 190 29.09 -4.31 -8.84
CA ASP A 190 29.53 -5.08 -10.01
C ASP A 190 30.68 -4.37 -10.75
N GLN A 191 30.60 -3.04 -10.91
CA GLN A 191 31.65 -2.25 -11.54
C GLN A 191 32.94 -2.10 -10.72
N ALA A 192 32.87 -2.36 -9.40
CA ALA A 192 34.02 -2.25 -8.49
C ALA A 192 34.78 -3.58 -8.33
N GLN A 193 34.30 -4.67 -8.94
CA GLN A 193 34.94 -5.99 -8.98
C GLN A 193 35.81 -6.15 -10.24
#